data_AF-A0A967G916-F1
#
_entry.id   AF-A0A967G916-F1
#
_cell.length_a   1.000
_cell.length_b   1.000
_cell.length_c   1.000
_cell.angle_alpha   90.00
_cell.angle_beta   90.00
_cell.angle_gamma   90.00
#
_symmetry.space_group_name_H-M   'P 1'
#
loop_
_entity.id
_entity.type
_entity.pdbx_description
1 polymer ?
#
loop_
_entity_poly.entity_id
_entity_poly.type
_entity_poly.pdbx_seq_one_letter_code
_entity_poly.pdbx_strand_id
1 'polypeptide(L)'
;MDSPRNSPSWEFRWRIVAVYGGLMVLAIIIIVVTFTTNIFRTNEEIPSLAWLLLAGVFIIALIATLSKLVKILDAIQDNTAKLEVMTEAVKKSQAVLAEINKITHLSEEAKAIVFQDANKQFLTETVLDKLEHQDIDGAYDIIDGIANCRGYEELAEHLRNEADKHRGATDQERIEQAIKAIEKLFENYQWVIAGTRIERLISAYPDSEEAKAMRQTLIEKKEERKKVLLNAWDDAVKRHATDRSLEILRELDLYLTPEEGLALQKAARDVFKDKLHNLGIQFSLAVSGEQWEKAIQVGHEIMRDFPNSRMSEEIRGKMDVLKQRVQLQGS
;
A
#
# COMPACT_ATOMS: atom_id res chain seq x y z
N MET A 1 15.24 -5.98 -29.56
CA MET A 1 14.01 -6.38 -30.27
C MET A 1 12.88 -6.13 -29.29
N ASP A 2 12.27 -4.95 -29.40
CA ASP A 2 11.38 -4.40 -28.39
C ASP A 2 9.93 -4.66 -28.76
N SER A 3 9.19 -5.26 -27.82
CA SER A 3 7.74 -5.45 -27.91
C SER A 3 7.05 -4.32 -27.13
N PRO A 4 6.12 -3.54 -27.73
CA PRO A 4 5.47 -2.46 -27.02
C PRO A 4 4.30 -2.98 -26.18
N ARG A 5 4.26 -2.51 -24.94
CA ARG A 5 3.21 -2.73 -23.93
C ARG A 5 1.87 -2.19 -24.42
N ASN A 6 0.86 -3.06 -24.50
CA ASN A 6 -0.53 -2.68 -24.70
C ASN A 6 -1.10 -1.99 -23.45
N SER A 7 -1.42 -0.71 -23.57
CA SER A 7 -2.06 0.09 -22.53
C SER A 7 -3.60 -0.09 -22.53
N PRO A 8 -4.24 -0.37 -21.38
CA PRO A 8 -5.70 -0.61 -21.27
C PRO A 8 -6.58 0.63 -21.51
N SER A 9 -6.00 1.81 -21.73
CA SER A 9 -6.75 3.06 -21.99
C SER A 9 -7.28 3.20 -23.42
N TRP A 10 -6.79 2.39 -24.36
CA TRP A 10 -7.19 2.46 -25.77
C TRP A 10 -8.58 1.86 -26.03
N GLU A 11 -8.88 0.72 -25.40
CA GLU A 11 -10.18 0.04 -25.56
C GLU A 11 -11.35 0.88 -25.01
N PHE A 12 -11.10 1.64 -23.94
CA PHE A 12 -12.10 2.53 -23.35
C PHE A 12 -12.43 3.71 -24.28
N ARG A 13 -11.44 4.29 -24.96
CA ARG A 13 -11.65 5.37 -25.93
C ARG A 13 -12.42 4.87 -27.15
N TRP A 14 -12.15 3.66 -27.62
CA TRP A 14 -12.90 3.05 -28.72
C TRP A 14 -14.36 2.76 -28.40
N ARG A 15 -14.66 2.30 -27.18
CA ARG A 15 -16.04 2.10 -26.73
C ARG A 15 -16.83 3.41 -26.71
N ILE A 16 -16.20 4.52 -26.30
CA ILE A 16 -16.84 5.85 -26.30
C ILE A 16 -17.12 6.32 -27.72
N VAL A 17 -16.14 6.19 -28.63
CA VAL A 17 -16.31 6.58 -30.04
C VAL A 17 -17.40 5.74 -30.72
N ALA A 18 -17.46 4.43 -30.43
CA ALA A 18 -18.48 3.54 -30.98
C ALA A 18 -19.91 3.91 -30.53
N VAL A 19 -20.10 4.24 -29.24
CA VAL A 19 -21.40 4.65 -28.71
C VAL A 19 -21.84 6.00 -29.29
N TYR A 20 -20.93 6.97 -29.39
CA TYR A 20 -21.22 8.28 -30.00
C TYR A 20 -21.51 8.17 -31.50
N GLY A 21 -20.76 7.33 -32.22
CA GLY A 21 -21.00 7.04 -33.64
C GLY A 21 -22.38 6.39 -33.86
N GLY A 22 -22.74 5.41 -33.05
CA GLY A 22 -24.04 4.74 -33.12
C GLY A 22 -25.22 5.70 -32.86
N LEU A 23 -25.10 6.58 -31.87
CA LEU A 23 -26.11 7.60 -31.59
C LEU A 23 -26.25 8.62 -32.73
N MET A 24 -25.13 9.00 -33.36
CA MET A 24 -25.15 9.96 -34.47
C MET A 24 -25.80 9.36 -35.72
N VAL A 25 -25.52 8.09 -36.02
CA VAL A 25 -26.16 7.35 -37.11
C VAL A 25 -27.67 7.19 -36.85
N LEU A 26 -28.06 6.87 -35.61
CA LEU A 26 -29.48 6.75 -35.25
C LEU A 26 -30.22 8.10 -35.40
N ALA A 27 -29.59 9.21 -35.00
CA ALA A 27 -30.13 10.55 -35.19
C ALA A 27 -30.27 10.91 -36.68
N ILE A 28 -29.28 10.56 -37.51
CA ILE A 28 -29.37 10.78 -38.96
C ILE A 28 -30.49 9.92 -39.57
N ILE A 29 -30.66 8.66 -39.15
CA ILE A 29 -31.75 7.81 -39.63
C ILE A 29 -33.11 8.43 -39.26
N ILE A 30 -33.27 8.96 -38.06
CA ILE A 30 -34.52 9.63 -37.63
C ILE A 30 -34.76 10.89 -38.46
N ILE A 31 -33.73 11.69 -38.74
CA ILE A 31 -33.83 12.89 -39.60
C ILE A 31 -34.20 12.49 -41.04
N VAL A 32 -33.61 11.43 -41.58
CA VAL A 32 -33.90 10.97 -42.94
C VAL A 32 -35.30 10.37 -43.03
N VAL A 33 -35.74 9.59 -42.05
CA VAL A 33 -37.11 9.03 -42.00
C VAL A 33 -38.14 10.14 -41.88
N THR A 34 -37.92 11.13 -41.00
CA THR A 34 -38.84 12.28 -40.86
C THR A 34 -38.84 13.16 -42.11
N PHE A 35 -37.70 13.36 -42.77
CA PHE A 35 -37.63 14.14 -44.00
C PHE A 35 -38.29 13.42 -45.18
N THR A 36 -38.07 12.10 -45.32
CA THR A 36 -38.64 11.29 -46.40
C THR A 36 -40.15 11.07 -46.26
N THR A 37 -40.67 10.95 -45.04
CA THR A 37 -42.12 10.84 -44.83
C THR A 37 -42.87 12.17 -44.95
N ASN A 38 -42.17 13.32 -44.85
CA ASN A 38 -42.81 14.64 -44.83
C ASN A 38 -42.86 15.36 -46.19
N ILE A 39 -42.31 14.77 -47.27
CA ILE A 39 -42.35 15.37 -48.61
C ILE A 39 -43.62 15.02 -49.42
N PHE A 40 -44.49 14.11 -48.95
CA PHE A 40 -45.64 13.65 -49.74
C PHE A 40 -47.04 13.81 -49.14
N ARG A 41 -47.26 14.65 -48.12
CA ARG A 41 -48.64 15.09 -47.83
C ARG A 41 -48.70 16.43 -47.12
N THR A 42 -49.40 17.34 -47.78
CA THR A 42 -49.74 18.71 -47.39
C THR A 42 -50.60 18.79 -46.12
N ASN A 43 -50.36 19.89 -45.41
CA ASN A 43 -51.18 20.62 -44.43
C ASN A 43 -51.27 20.14 -42.97
N GLU A 44 -50.78 21.07 -42.14
CA GLU A 44 -51.18 21.47 -40.79
C GLU A 44 -51.04 20.48 -39.64
N GLU A 45 -50.33 20.97 -38.61
CA GLU A 45 -49.97 20.37 -37.34
C GLU A 45 -48.79 19.39 -37.36
N ILE A 46 -47.64 19.88 -36.86
CA ILE A 46 -46.50 19.04 -36.49
C ILE A 46 -47.02 18.02 -35.47
N PRO A 47 -46.93 16.69 -35.72
CA PRO A 47 -47.46 15.70 -34.79
C PRO A 47 -46.75 15.83 -33.45
N SER A 48 -47.52 15.97 -32.37
CA SER A 48 -47.06 16.13 -30.99
C SER A 48 -45.99 15.12 -30.55
N LEU A 49 -45.94 13.96 -31.20
CA LEU A 49 -44.90 12.94 -31.04
C LEU A 49 -43.49 13.40 -31.46
N ALA A 50 -43.36 14.25 -32.47
CA ALA A 50 -42.06 14.78 -32.91
C ALA A 50 -41.43 15.69 -31.85
N TRP A 51 -42.25 16.50 -31.17
CA TRP A 51 -41.82 17.35 -30.05
C TRP A 51 -41.44 16.53 -28.82
N LEU A 52 -42.15 15.43 -28.53
CA LEU A 52 -41.81 14.53 -27.43
C LEU A 52 -40.47 13.82 -27.64
N LEU A 53 -40.17 13.39 -28.88
CA LEU A 53 -38.88 12.78 -29.20
C LEU A 53 -37.74 13.80 -29.11
N LEU A 54 -37.95 15.02 -29.58
CA LEU A 54 -36.95 16.09 -29.51
C LEU A 54 -36.67 16.51 -28.05
N ALA A 55 -37.72 16.58 -27.23
CA ALA A 55 -37.60 16.82 -25.79
C ALA A 55 -36.87 15.65 -25.08
N GLY A 56 -37.15 14.40 -25.46
CA GLY A 56 -36.46 13.24 -24.91
C GLY A 56 -34.97 13.23 -25.20
N VAL A 57 -34.58 13.53 -26.44
CA VAL A 57 -33.16 13.66 -26.83
C VAL A 57 -32.49 14.81 -26.07
N PHE A 58 -33.19 15.92 -25.88
CA PHE A 58 -32.69 17.07 -25.13
C PHE A 58 -32.47 16.73 -23.65
N ILE A 59 -33.39 16.00 -23.01
CA ILE A 59 -33.28 15.56 -21.62
C ILE A 59 -32.10 14.60 -21.44
N ILE A 60 -31.92 13.63 -22.36
CA ILE A 60 -30.79 12.70 -22.31
C ILE A 60 -29.46 13.45 -22.47
N ALA A 61 -29.40 14.43 -23.38
CA ALA A 61 -28.23 15.28 -23.55
C ALA A 61 -27.94 16.11 -22.28
N LEU A 62 -28.97 16.64 -21.63
CA LEU A 62 -28.87 17.41 -20.39
C LEU A 62 -28.38 16.56 -19.20
N ILE A 63 -28.89 15.33 -19.08
CA ILE A 63 -28.45 14.38 -18.04
C ILE A 63 -26.99 13.96 -18.27
N ALA A 64 -26.61 13.77 -19.54
CA ALA A 64 -25.24 13.44 -19.90
C ALA A 64 -24.25 14.60 -19.62
N THR A 65 -24.65 15.86 -19.81
CA THR A 65 -23.82 17.01 -19.46
C THR A 65 -23.73 17.23 -17.95
N LEU A 66 -24.83 17.06 -17.21
CA LEU A 66 -24.81 17.11 -15.74
C LEU A 66 -23.91 16.01 -15.13
N SER A 67 -23.96 14.80 -15.67
CA SER A 67 -23.10 13.70 -15.20
C SER A 67 -21.61 13.97 -15.41
N LYS A 68 -21.24 14.80 -16.39
CA LYS A 68 -19.85 15.25 -16.60
C LYS A 68 -19.44 16.31 -15.57
N LEU A 69 -20.35 17.21 -15.17
CA LEU A 69 -20.08 18.23 -14.14
C LEU A 69 -19.81 17.61 -12.78
N VAL A 70 -20.56 16.56 -12.40
CA VAL A 70 -20.32 15.83 -11.14
C VAL A 70 -18.92 15.17 -11.14
N LYS A 71 -18.53 14.53 -12.24
CA LYS A 71 -17.18 13.94 -12.36
C LYS A 71 -16.04 14.96 -12.37
N ILE A 72 -16.30 16.17 -12.85
CA ILE A 72 -15.33 17.28 -12.80
C ILE A 72 -15.19 17.79 -11.37
N LEU A 73 -16.28 17.85 -10.59
CA LEU A 73 -16.24 18.23 -9.17
C LEU A 73 -15.48 17.19 -8.32
N ASP A 74 -15.69 15.90 -8.57
CA ASP A 74 -14.92 14.82 -7.93
C ASP A 74 -13.42 14.91 -8.29
N ALA A 75 -13.10 15.26 -9.55
CA ALA A 75 -11.72 15.45 -9.98
C ALA A 75 -11.06 16.72 -9.38
N ILE A 76 -11.83 17.74 -9.02
CA ILE A 76 -11.34 18.95 -8.35
C ILE A 76 -11.07 18.70 -6.86
N GLN A 77 -11.90 17.88 -6.19
CA GLN A 77 -11.62 17.44 -4.81
C GLN A 77 -10.36 16.56 -4.72
N ASP A 78 -10.14 15.68 -5.68
CA ASP A 78 -8.95 14.82 -5.70
C ASP A 78 -7.66 15.61 -6.02
N ASN A 79 -7.77 16.71 -6.78
CA ASN A 79 -6.65 17.60 -7.11
C ASN A 79 -6.31 18.58 -5.99
N THR A 80 -7.26 19.00 -5.16
CA THR A 80 -6.98 19.89 -4.02
C THR A 80 -6.18 19.17 -2.92
N ALA A 81 -6.47 17.90 -2.66
CA ALA A 81 -5.64 17.05 -1.79
C ALA A 81 -4.21 16.88 -2.33
N LYS A 82 -4.04 16.75 -3.66
CA LYS A 82 -2.70 16.66 -4.30
C LYS A 82 -1.93 17.99 -4.26
N LEU A 83 -2.61 19.13 -4.32
CA LEU A 83 -1.98 20.45 -4.23
C LEU A 83 -1.45 20.76 -2.83
N GLU A 84 -2.13 20.30 -1.79
CA GLU A 84 -1.66 20.46 -0.40
C GLU A 84 -0.38 19.64 -0.15
N VAL A 85 -0.35 18.40 -0.63
CA VAL A 85 0.82 17.51 -0.59
C VAL A 85 2.00 18.07 -1.42
N MET A 86 1.74 18.65 -2.61
CA MET A 86 2.80 19.29 -3.40
C MET A 86 3.34 20.56 -2.74
N THR A 87 2.49 21.35 -2.09
CA THR A 87 2.91 22.58 -1.40
C THR A 87 3.77 22.26 -0.17
N GLU A 88 3.42 21.19 0.53
CA GLU A 88 4.21 20.68 1.66
C GLU A 88 5.55 20.08 1.19
N ALA A 89 5.59 19.36 0.07
CA ALA A 89 6.81 18.84 -0.53
C ALA A 89 7.76 19.97 -1.01
N VAL A 90 7.22 21.06 -1.56
CA VAL A 90 7.99 22.24 -1.98
C VAL A 90 8.58 22.99 -0.78
N LYS A 91 7.81 23.17 0.32
CA LYS A 91 8.33 23.76 1.57
C LYS A 91 9.44 22.91 2.18
N LYS A 92 9.29 21.58 2.17
CA LYS A 92 10.30 20.64 2.67
C LYS A 92 11.58 20.67 1.82
N SER A 93 11.45 20.78 0.49
CA SER A 93 12.59 20.92 -0.42
C SER A 93 13.37 22.23 -0.21
N GLN A 94 12.69 23.35 0.02
CA GLN A 94 13.35 24.63 0.34
C GLN A 94 14.13 24.61 1.66
N ALA A 95 13.62 23.90 2.68
CA ALA A 95 14.32 23.72 3.95
C ALA A 95 15.61 22.90 3.78
N VAL A 96 15.56 21.82 3.00
CA VAL A 96 16.73 20.98 2.70
C VAL A 96 17.77 21.75 1.87
N LEU A 97 17.34 22.58 0.91
CA LEU A 97 18.25 23.42 0.12
C LEU A 97 18.95 24.51 0.98
N ALA A 98 18.26 25.05 2.00
CA ALA A 98 18.84 26.00 2.93
C ALA A 98 19.88 25.34 3.87
N GLU A 99 19.66 24.08 4.24
CA GLU A 99 20.59 23.28 5.03
C GLU A 99 21.83 22.87 4.21
N ILE A 100 21.65 22.49 2.95
CA ILE A 100 22.74 22.18 2.02
C ILE A 100 23.65 23.40 1.77
N ASN A 101 23.08 24.60 1.62
CA ASN A 101 23.84 25.84 1.41
C ASN A 101 24.71 26.20 2.65
N LYS A 102 24.30 25.75 3.84
CA LYS A 102 25.06 25.94 5.08
C LYS A 102 26.26 24.99 5.18
N ILE A 103 26.18 23.80 4.56
CA ILE A 103 27.23 22.75 4.58
C ILE A 103 28.31 23.01 3.52
N THR A 104 28.00 23.74 2.45
CA THR A 104 28.94 24.06 1.37
C THR A 104 30.09 24.98 1.78
N HIS A 105 30.01 25.67 2.91
CA HIS A 105 31.05 26.59 3.41
C HIS A 105 32.04 26.01 4.44
N LEU A 106 31.94 24.73 4.80
CA LEU A 106 32.90 24.07 5.69
C LEU A 106 34.13 23.57 4.91
N SER A 107 35.36 23.79 5.42
CA SER A 107 36.59 23.26 4.81
C SER A 107 36.55 21.72 4.78
N GLU A 108 37.33 21.11 3.88
CA GLU A 108 37.35 19.64 3.74
C GLU A 108 37.73 18.92 5.04
N GLU A 109 38.60 19.50 5.87
CA GLU A 109 38.89 18.93 7.20
C GLU A 109 37.70 18.99 8.15
N ALA A 110 36.88 20.04 8.09
CA ALA A 110 35.67 20.16 8.91
C ALA A 110 34.55 19.23 8.43
N LYS A 111 34.45 18.97 7.11
CA LYS A 111 33.52 17.97 6.55
C LYS A 111 33.92 16.55 6.93
N ALA A 112 35.21 16.23 6.93
CA ALA A 112 35.70 14.91 7.36
C ALA A 112 35.40 14.61 8.83
N ILE A 113 35.36 15.64 9.69
CA ILE A 113 35.03 15.51 11.12
C ILE A 113 33.51 15.44 11.35
N VAL A 114 32.73 16.32 10.72
CA VAL A 114 31.27 16.37 10.88
C VAL A 114 30.57 15.15 10.26
N PHE A 115 31.10 14.61 9.17
CA PHE A 115 30.54 13.47 8.46
C PHE A 115 31.29 12.16 8.72
N GLN A 116 32.13 12.09 9.75
CA GLN A 116 32.95 10.91 10.03
C GLN A 116 32.11 9.62 10.10
N ASP A 117 30.96 9.64 10.77
CA ASP A 117 30.10 8.46 10.91
C ASP A 117 29.39 8.08 9.60
N ALA A 118 28.94 9.07 8.82
CA ALA A 118 28.36 8.84 7.50
C ALA A 118 29.40 8.28 6.52
N ASN A 119 30.63 8.76 6.61
CA ASN A 119 31.74 8.31 5.78
C ASN A 119 32.18 6.89 6.17
N LYS A 120 32.23 6.57 7.47
CA LYS A 120 32.45 5.19 7.96
C LYS A 120 31.37 4.24 7.45
N GLN A 121 30.10 4.64 7.51
CA GLN A 121 28.99 3.82 7.03
C GLN A 121 29.05 3.58 5.52
N PHE A 122 29.31 4.62 4.73
CA PHE A 122 29.49 4.52 3.29
C PHE A 122 30.65 3.60 2.89
N LEU A 123 31.79 3.71 3.57
CA LEU A 123 32.96 2.86 3.33
C LEU A 123 32.68 1.39 3.69
N THR A 124 32.01 1.14 4.82
CA THR A 124 31.56 -0.21 5.20
C THR A 124 30.62 -0.80 4.15
N GLU A 125 29.62 -0.04 3.71
CA GLU A 125 28.66 -0.48 2.70
C GLU A 125 29.35 -0.81 1.37
N THR A 126 30.32 0.02 0.95
CA THR A 126 31.08 -0.20 -0.29
C THR A 126 31.93 -1.47 -0.23
N VAL A 127 32.58 -1.74 0.91
CA VAL A 127 33.38 -2.96 1.10
C VAL A 127 32.48 -4.19 1.13
N LEU A 128 31.36 -4.15 1.85
CA LEU A 128 30.41 -5.26 1.91
C LEU A 128 29.78 -5.56 0.55
N ASP A 129 29.44 -4.54 -0.23
CA ASP A 129 28.93 -4.69 -1.59
C ASP A 129 29.95 -5.41 -2.49
N LYS A 130 31.24 -5.05 -2.40
CA LYS A 130 32.30 -5.75 -3.14
C LYS A 130 32.49 -7.20 -2.69
N LEU A 131 32.37 -7.47 -1.40
CA LEU A 131 32.42 -8.84 -0.86
C LEU A 131 31.23 -9.68 -1.35
N GLU A 132 30.03 -9.09 -1.48
CA GLU A 132 28.85 -9.77 -2.04
C GLU A 132 29.04 -10.11 -3.54
N HIS A 133 29.70 -9.23 -4.29
CA HIS A 133 29.98 -9.40 -5.72
C HIS A 133 31.22 -10.26 -6.04
N GLN A 134 31.81 -10.95 -5.06
CA GLN A 134 33.03 -11.77 -5.19
C GLN A 134 34.29 -11.02 -5.65
N ASP A 135 34.30 -9.68 -5.61
CA ASP A 135 35.47 -8.85 -5.89
C ASP A 135 36.29 -8.69 -4.60
N ILE A 136 36.86 -9.80 -4.14
CA ILE A 136 37.58 -9.89 -2.87
C ILE A 136 38.84 -9.00 -2.91
N ASP A 137 39.58 -9.02 -4.01
CA ASP A 137 40.78 -8.21 -4.19
C ASP A 137 40.43 -6.71 -4.16
N GLY A 138 39.35 -6.30 -4.85
CA GLY A 138 38.87 -4.92 -4.80
C GLY A 138 38.35 -4.48 -3.43
N ALA A 139 37.86 -5.42 -2.59
CA ALA A 139 37.51 -5.13 -1.20
C ALA A 139 38.77 -4.86 -0.35
N TYR A 140 39.83 -5.66 -0.49
CA TYR A 140 41.10 -5.41 0.20
C TYR A 140 41.79 -4.11 -0.25
N ASP A 141 41.74 -3.77 -1.53
CA ASP A 141 42.28 -2.50 -2.04
C ASP A 141 41.62 -1.29 -1.35
N ILE A 142 40.29 -1.34 -1.16
CA ILE A 142 39.56 -0.29 -0.44
C ILE A 142 39.94 -0.31 1.04
N ILE A 143 40.00 -1.47 1.69
CA ILE A 143 40.36 -1.57 3.11
C ILE A 143 41.78 -1.08 3.37
N ASP A 144 42.73 -1.36 2.48
CA ASP A 144 44.11 -0.87 2.54
C ASP A 144 44.18 0.65 2.32
N GLY A 145 43.35 1.18 1.42
CA GLY A 145 43.15 2.63 1.25
C GLY A 145 42.60 3.30 2.52
N ILE A 146 41.63 2.67 3.19
CA ILE A 146 41.04 3.15 4.45
C ILE A 146 42.07 3.08 5.59
N ALA A 147 42.87 2.02 5.67
CA ALA A 147 43.89 1.84 6.71
C ALA A 147 44.97 2.93 6.68
N ASN A 148 45.26 3.49 5.50
CA ASN A 148 46.21 4.59 5.34
C ASN A 148 45.63 5.96 5.73
N CYS A 149 44.32 6.06 5.98
CA CYS A 149 43.65 7.29 6.40
C CYS A 149 43.62 7.40 7.94
N ARG A 150 44.19 8.49 8.46
CA ARG A 150 44.26 8.76 9.91
C ARG A 150 42.85 8.81 10.53
N GLY A 151 42.59 7.97 11.54
CA GLY A 151 41.30 7.90 12.24
C GLY A 151 40.32 6.84 11.72
N TYR A 152 40.72 6.04 10.72
CA TYR A 152 39.95 4.89 10.22
C TYR A 152 40.66 3.54 10.42
N GLU A 153 41.75 3.52 11.19
CA GLU A 153 42.57 2.32 11.47
C GLU A 153 41.74 1.18 12.09
N GLU A 154 40.93 1.49 13.09
CA GLU A 154 40.04 0.53 13.77
C GLU A 154 38.93 0.00 12.83
N LEU A 155 38.38 0.86 11.96
CA LEU A 155 37.39 0.45 10.97
C LEU A 155 38.01 -0.48 9.93
N ALA A 156 39.21 -0.14 9.44
CA ALA A 156 39.93 -0.97 8.48
C ALA A 156 40.26 -2.34 9.09
N GLU A 157 40.66 -2.41 10.36
CA GLU A 157 40.90 -3.68 11.04
C GLU A 157 39.62 -4.52 11.19
N HIS A 158 38.49 -3.90 11.56
CA HIS A 158 37.19 -4.59 11.60
C HIS A 158 36.79 -5.14 10.23
N LEU A 159 36.90 -4.32 9.18
CA LEU A 159 36.56 -4.71 7.81
C LEU A 159 37.54 -5.77 7.26
N ARG A 160 38.83 -5.74 7.62
CA ARG A 160 39.77 -6.84 7.28
C ARG A 160 39.36 -8.13 7.93
N ASN A 161 39.00 -8.12 9.22
CA ASN A 161 38.55 -9.33 9.92
C ASN A 161 37.26 -9.91 9.30
N GLU A 162 36.36 -9.06 8.82
CA GLU A 162 35.14 -9.48 8.12
C GLU A 162 35.46 -10.03 6.71
N ALA A 163 36.30 -9.34 5.95
CA ALA A 163 36.80 -9.79 4.65
C ALA A 163 37.61 -11.09 4.74
N ASP A 164 38.44 -11.28 5.76
CA ASP A 164 39.24 -12.49 6.01
C ASP A 164 38.34 -13.70 6.31
N LYS A 165 37.26 -13.50 7.08
CA LYS A 165 36.22 -14.54 7.27
C LYS A 165 35.56 -14.90 5.94
N HIS A 166 35.29 -13.90 5.09
CA HIS A 166 34.75 -14.13 3.76
C HIS A 166 35.75 -14.82 2.82
N ARG A 167 37.04 -14.51 2.92
CA ARG A 167 38.13 -15.06 2.09
C ARG A 167 38.50 -16.50 2.46
N GLY A 168 38.53 -16.81 3.75
CA GLY A 168 38.87 -18.13 4.27
C GLY A 168 37.71 -19.13 4.27
N ALA A 169 36.47 -18.65 4.16
CA ALA A 169 35.29 -19.51 4.14
C ALA A 169 35.21 -20.34 2.87
N THR A 170 35.13 -21.65 3.04
CA THR A 170 34.76 -22.56 1.95
C THR A 170 33.35 -22.22 1.45
N ASP A 171 33.02 -22.59 0.20
CA ASP A 171 31.67 -22.38 -0.32
C ASP A 171 30.60 -22.99 0.60
N GLN A 172 30.92 -24.09 1.29
CA GLN A 172 30.06 -24.70 2.30
C GLN A 172 29.81 -23.80 3.52
N GLU A 173 30.86 -23.17 4.06
CA GLU A 173 30.72 -22.24 5.19
C GLU A 173 29.94 -20.98 4.81
N ARG A 174 30.10 -20.49 3.57
CA ARG A 174 29.32 -19.36 3.03
C ARG A 174 27.85 -19.73 2.89
N ILE A 175 27.54 -20.93 2.40
CA ILE A 175 26.18 -21.46 2.34
C ILE A 175 25.58 -21.52 3.74
N GLU A 176 26.30 -22.07 4.73
CA GLU A 176 25.81 -22.17 6.12
C GLU A 176 25.52 -20.79 6.74
N GLN A 177 26.41 -19.82 6.53
CA GLN A 177 26.19 -18.44 7.00
C GLN A 177 24.97 -17.78 6.35
N ALA A 178 24.80 -17.97 5.03
CA ALA A 178 23.64 -17.46 4.33
C ALA A 178 22.34 -18.12 4.79
N ILE A 179 22.36 -19.43 5.05
CA ILE A 179 21.23 -20.18 5.63
C ILE A 179 20.87 -19.62 7.01
N LYS A 180 21.84 -19.44 7.92
CA LYS A 180 21.59 -18.86 9.25
C LYS A 180 20.97 -17.46 9.17
N ALA A 181 21.42 -16.64 8.21
CA ALA A 181 20.83 -15.33 7.99
C ALA A 181 19.38 -15.40 7.49
N ILE A 182 19.06 -16.40 6.65
CA ILE A 182 17.69 -16.66 6.18
C ILE A 182 16.81 -17.19 7.33
N GLU A 183 17.32 -18.07 8.19
CA GLU A 183 16.59 -18.58 9.35
C GLU A 183 16.18 -17.45 10.30
N LYS A 184 17.07 -16.46 10.52
CA LYS A 184 16.73 -15.26 11.28
C LYS A 184 15.59 -14.43 10.63
N LEU A 185 15.45 -14.47 9.30
CA LEU A 185 14.31 -13.84 8.62
C LEU A 185 13.01 -14.62 8.86
N PHE A 186 13.07 -15.94 9.01
CA PHE A 186 11.91 -16.76 9.38
C PHE A 186 11.42 -16.44 10.79
N GLU A 187 12.33 -16.28 11.75
CA GLU A 187 12.00 -15.90 13.13
C GLU A 187 11.25 -14.55 13.21
N ASN A 188 11.61 -13.61 12.33
CA ASN A 188 10.99 -12.30 12.23
C ASN A 188 9.77 -12.26 11.28
N TYR A 189 9.31 -13.41 10.77
CA TYR A 189 8.20 -13.54 9.83
C TYR A 189 8.36 -12.73 8.52
N GLN A 190 9.61 -12.45 8.12
CA GLN A 190 9.93 -11.68 6.92
C GLN A 190 9.97 -12.56 5.66
N TRP A 191 8.85 -13.19 5.34
CA TRP A 191 8.78 -14.25 4.32
C TRP A 191 9.20 -13.85 2.91
N VAL A 192 8.85 -12.63 2.48
CA VAL A 192 9.14 -12.15 1.13
C VAL A 192 10.66 -11.96 0.97
N ILE A 193 11.29 -11.32 1.95
CA ILE A 193 12.74 -11.08 1.97
C ILE A 193 13.47 -12.42 2.04
N ALA A 194 13.01 -13.34 2.89
CA ALA A 194 13.58 -14.66 3.00
C ALA A 194 13.50 -15.42 1.67
N GLY A 195 12.34 -15.41 1.00
CA GLY A 195 12.16 -16.02 -0.32
C GLY A 195 13.11 -15.45 -1.36
N THR A 196 13.25 -14.13 -1.46
CA THR A 196 14.21 -13.52 -2.39
C THR A 196 15.65 -13.92 -2.08
N ARG A 197 16.04 -13.99 -0.81
CA ARG A 197 17.40 -14.37 -0.41
C ARG A 197 17.69 -15.85 -0.68
N ILE A 198 16.70 -16.73 -0.54
CA ILE A 198 16.79 -18.15 -0.93
C ILE A 198 17.04 -18.28 -2.43
N GLU A 199 16.30 -17.54 -3.27
CA GLU A 199 16.49 -17.60 -4.73
C GLU A 199 17.87 -17.10 -5.17
N ARG A 200 18.41 -16.09 -4.49
CA ARG A 200 19.79 -15.63 -4.70
C ARG A 200 20.80 -16.70 -4.27
N LEU A 201 20.59 -17.33 -3.13
CA LEU A 201 21.45 -18.41 -2.63
C LEU A 201 21.51 -19.59 -3.61
N ILE A 202 20.35 -20.01 -4.12
CA ILE A 202 20.27 -21.11 -5.11
C ILE A 202 20.94 -20.72 -6.43
N SER A 203 20.77 -19.47 -6.87
CA SER A 203 21.44 -18.96 -8.08
C SER A 203 22.96 -18.91 -7.92
N ALA A 204 23.46 -18.55 -6.74
CA ALA A 204 24.88 -18.48 -6.44
C ALA A 204 25.53 -19.87 -6.26
N TYR A 205 24.77 -20.85 -5.75
CA TYR A 205 25.25 -22.22 -5.53
C TYR A 205 24.27 -23.28 -6.09
N PRO A 206 24.21 -23.46 -7.43
CA PRO A 206 23.23 -24.35 -8.07
C PRO A 206 23.39 -25.84 -7.74
N ASP A 207 24.58 -26.27 -7.33
CA ASP A 207 24.87 -27.67 -7.01
C ASP A 207 24.64 -28.02 -5.53
N SER A 208 24.35 -27.03 -4.69
CA SER A 208 24.08 -27.25 -3.27
C SER A 208 22.65 -27.75 -3.06
N GLU A 209 22.51 -28.96 -2.54
CA GLU A 209 21.21 -29.51 -2.15
C GLU A 209 20.63 -28.80 -0.92
N GLU A 210 21.48 -28.32 -0.01
CA GLU A 210 21.06 -27.55 1.17
C GLU A 210 20.42 -26.22 0.77
N ALA A 211 21.02 -25.49 -0.19
CA ALA A 211 20.45 -24.26 -0.71
C ALA A 211 19.07 -24.49 -1.37
N LYS A 212 18.92 -25.58 -2.13
CA LYS A 212 17.64 -25.95 -2.75
C LYS A 212 16.59 -26.33 -1.70
N ALA A 213 16.98 -27.06 -0.66
CA ALA A 213 16.11 -27.48 0.42
C ALA A 213 15.45 -26.30 1.16
N MET A 214 16.11 -25.13 1.20
CA MET A 214 15.56 -23.93 1.84
C MET A 214 14.21 -23.46 1.28
N ARG A 215 13.91 -23.74 -0.01
CA ARG A 215 12.56 -23.49 -0.56
C ARG A 215 11.50 -24.28 0.18
N GLN A 216 11.78 -25.55 0.44
CA GLN A 216 10.88 -26.44 1.18
C GLN A 216 10.78 -26.01 2.64
N THR A 217 11.90 -25.66 3.29
CA THR A 217 11.92 -25.13 4.66
C THR A 217 11.07 -23.86 4.80
N LEU A 218 11.10 -22.95 3.83
CA LEU A 218 10.25 -21.75 3.84
C LEU A 218 8.75 -22.11 3.87
N ILE A 219 8.34 -23.09 3.06
CA ILE A 219 6.94 -23.56 3.02
C ILE A 219 6.56 -24.18 4.37
N GLU A 220 7.41 -25.06 4.90
CA GLU A 220 7.19 -25.72 6.19
C GLU A 220 7.08 -24.72 7.34
N LYS A 221 7.95 -23.69 7.37
CA LYS A 221 7.92 -22.65 8.40
C LYS A 221 6.67 -21.77 8.30
N LYS A 222 6.20 -21.46 7.10
CA LYS A 222 4.91 -20.77 6.91
C LYS A 222 3.74 -21.60 7.41
N GLU A 223 3.72 -22.89 7.09
CA GLU A 223 2.67 -23.82 7.56
C GLU A 223 2.71 -24.00 9.08
N GLU A 224 3.90 -24.07 9.68
CA GLU A 224 4.08 -24.09 11.14
C GLU A 224 3.48 -22.82 11.78
N ARG A 225 3.81 -21.63 11.27
CA ARG A 225 3.23 -20.36 11.76
C ARG A 225 1.71 -20.33 11.59
N LYS A 226 1.18 -20.77 10.44
CA LYS A 226 -0.26 -20.86 10.20
C LYS A 226 -0.95 -21.72 11.26
N LYS A 227 -0.41 -22.90 11.58
CA LYS A 227 -0.95 -23.79 12.62
C LYS A 227 -0.93 -23.13 14.00
N VAL A 228 0.15 -22.45 14.36
CA VAL A 228 0.25 -21.70 15.63
C VAL A 228 -0.83 -20.62 15.71
N LEU A 229 -1.01 -19.85 14.63
CA LEU A 229 -2.02 -18.80 14.57
C LEU A 229 -3.46 -19.35 14.64
N LEU A 230 -3.75 -20.46 13.95
CA LEU A 230 -5.07 -21.11 14.01
C LEU A 230 -5.39 -21.59 15.42
N ASN A 231 -4.44 -22.21 16.10
CA ASN A 231 -4.62 -22.65 17.49
C ASN A 231 -4.79 -21.46 18.45
N ALA A 232 -3.99 -20.41 18.29
CA ALA A 232 -4.10 -19.20 19.09
C ALA A 232 -5.44 -18.48 18.87
N TRP A 233 -5.94 -18.50 17.63
CA TRP A 233 -7.25 -17.95 17.30
C TRP A 233 -8.38 -18.75 17.94
N ASP A 234 -8.36 -20.08 17.83
CA ASP A 234 -9.36 -20.94 18.46
C ASP A 234 -9.41 -20.76 19.99
N ASP A 235 -8.25 -20.67 20.65
CA ASP A 235 -8.17 -20.35 22.08
C ASP A 235 -8.72 -18.94 22.40
N ALA A 236 -8.39 -17.93 21.60
CA ALA A 236 -8.90 -16.57 21.79
C ALA A 236 -10.42 -16.49 21.61
N VAL A 237 -10.99 -17.21 20.63
CA VAL A 237 -12.43 -17.33 20.43
C VAL A 237 -13.10 -18.01 21.62
N LYS A 238 -12.55 -19.13 22.12
CA LYS A 238 -13.06 -19.85 23.31
C LYS A 238 -13.06 -18.99 24.57
N ARG A 239 -12.10 -18.09 24.71
CA ARG A 239 -11.99 -17.15 25.84
C ARG A 239 -12.79 -15.87 25.66
N HIS A 240 -13.53 -15.73 24.56
CA HIS A 240 -14.24 -14.49 24.19
C HIS A 240 -13.30 -13.26 24.15
N ALA A 241 -12.02 -13.46 23.84
CA ALA A 241 -11.03 -12.39 23.72
C ALA A 241 -11.14 -11.72 22.34
N THR A 242 -12.24 -11.01 22.10
CA THR A 242 -12.66 -10.54 20.76
C THR A 242 -11.59 -9.71 20.04
N ASP A 243 -10.95 -8.78 20.74
CA ASP A 243 -9.89 -7.93 20.17
C ASP A 243 -8.70 -8.77 19.70
N ARG A 244 -8.27 -9.70 20.54
CA ARG A 244 -7.16 -10.59 20.24
C ARG A 244 -7.49 -11.52 19.08
N SER A 245 -8.72 -12.03 19.02
CA SER A 245 -9.18 -12.88 17.91
C SER A 245 -9.14 -12.13 16.56
N LEU A 246 -9.50 -10.85 16.54
CA LEU A 246 -9.46 -10.03 15.31
C LEU A 246 -8.02 -9.71 14.87
N GLU A 247 -7.11 -9.43 15.80
CA GLU A 247 -5.69 -9.25 15.50
C GLU A 247 -5.10 -10.51 14.86
N ILE A 248 -5.37 -11.69 15.43
CA ILE A 248 -4.87 -12.96 14.91
C ILE A 248 -5.48 -13.25 13.53
N LEU A 249 -6.77 -12.94 13.31
CA LEU A 249 -7.40 -13.10 11.99
C LEU A 249 -6.73 -12.24 10.91
N ARG A 250 -6.34 -11.01 11.24
CA ARG A 250 -5.62 -10.14 10.29
C ARG A 250 -4.27 -10.73 9.91
N GLU A 251 -3.55 -11.33 10.86
CA GLU A 251 -2.30 -12.01 10.55
C GLU A 251 -2.53 -13.29 9.75
N LEU A 252 -3.57 -14.07 10.08
CA LEU A 252 -3.93 -15.32 9.38
C LEU A 252 -4.28 -15.10 7.91
N ASP A 253 -4.89 -13.97 7.55
CA ASP A 253 -5.27 -13.63 6.16
C ASP A 253 -4.08 -13.73 5.19
N LEU A 254 -2.85 -13.47 5.68
CA LEU A 254 -1.62 -13.58 4.88
C LEU A 254 -1.21 -15.02 4.55
N TYR A 255 -1.79 -16.02 5.23
CA TYR A 255 -1.43 -17.44 5.12
C TYR A 255 -2.57 -18.32 4.62
N LEU A 256 -3.81 -17.83 4.65
CA LEU A 256 -4.99 -18.61 4.30
C LEU A 256 -5.18 -18.68 2.78
N THR A 257 -5.49 -19.86 2.29
CA THR A 257 -6.07 -20.02 0.96
C THR A 257 -7.53 -19.55 0.95
N PRO A 258 -8.10 -19.24 -0.22
CA PRO A 258 -9.52 -18.86 -0.32
C PRO A 258 -10.47 -19.91 0.29
N GLU A 259 -10.17 -21.21 0.15
CA GLU A 259 -10.99 -22.29 0.71
C GLU A 259 -10.91 -22.34 2.24
N GLU A 260 -9.72 -22.21 2.83
CA GLU A 260 -9.54 -22.15 4.28
C GLU A 260 -10.19 -20.89 4.87
N GLY A 261 -10.13 -19.76 4.17
CA GLY A 261 -10.79 -18.52 4.56
C GLY A 261 -12.32 -18.67 4.61
N LEU A 262 -12.92 -19.38 3.64
CA LEU A 262 -14.35 -19.69 3.65
C LEU A 262 -14.76 -20.55 4.84
N ALA A 263 -13.92 -21.52 5.23
CA ALA A 263 -14.19 -22.37 6.39
C ALA A 263 -14.22 -21.56 7.71
N LEU A 264 -13.37 -20.53 7.82
CA LEU A 264 -13.29 -19.66 8.99
C LEU A 264 -14.33 -18.52 8.99
N GLN A 265 -14.94 -18.22 7.82
CA GLN A 265 -15.79 -17.05 7.62
C GLN A 265 -16.93 -16.95 8.63
N LYS A 266 -17.62 -18.06 8.92
CA LYS A 266 -18.77 -18.06 9.84
C LYS A 266 -18.36 -17.63 11.24
N ALA A 267 -17.34 -18.27 11.80
CA ALA A 267 -16.87 -18.00 13.15
C ALA A 267 -16.18 -16.62 13.25
N ALA A 268 -15.42 -16.21 12.22
CA ALA A 268 -14.88 -14.85 12.14
C ALA A 268 -15.99 -13.79 12.16
N ARG A 269 -17.07 -13.99 11.38
CA ARG A 269 -18.21 -13.06 11.34
C ARG A 269 -18.86 -12.88 12.72
N ASP A 270 -18.97 -13.94 13.50
CA ASP A 270 -19.56 -13.87 14.83
C ASP A 270 -18.66 -13.06 15.78
N VAL A 271 -17.33 -13.24 15.73
CA VAL A 271 -16.36 -12.39 16.45
C VAL A 271 -16.46 -10.92 16.04
N PHE A 272 -16.59 -10.61 14.75
CA PHE A 272 -16.79 -9.24 14.27
C PHE A 272 -18.08 -8.62 14.80
N LYS A 273 -19.18 -9.38 14.83
CA LYS A 273 -20.45 -8.92 15.40
C LYS A 273 -20.33 -8.64 16.89
N ASP A 274 -19.66 -9.52 17.63
CA ASP A 274 -19.45 -9.35 19.07
C ASP A 274 -18.61 -8.10 19.36
N LYS A 275 -17.55 -7.84 18.59
CA LYS A 275 -16.74 -6.61 18.74
C LYS A 275 -17.58 -5.37 18.48
N LEU A 276 -18.35 -5.37 17.39
CA LEU A 276 -19.22 -4.25 17.04
C LEU A 276 -20.28 -4.01 18.12
N HIS A 277 -20.87 -5.08 18.66
CA HIS A 277 -21.83 -5.00 19.76
C HIS A 277 -21.20 -4.42 21.02
N ASN A 278 -20.01 -4.90 21.41
CA ASN A 278 -19.27 -4.41 22.56
C ASN A 278 -18.91 -2.92 22.43
N LEU A 279 -18.44 -2.48 21.26
CA LEU A 279 -18.19 -1.07 20.98
C LEU A 279 -19.48 -0.24 21.01
N GLY A 280 -20.59 -0.77 20.48
CA GLY A 280 -21.90 -0.11 20.54
C GLY A 280 -22.40 0.10 21.98
N ILE A 281 -22.19 -0.89 22.86
CA ILE A 281 -22.47 -0.75 24.29
C ILE A 281 -21.58 0.34 24.91
N GLN A 282 -20.28 0.31 24.67
CA GLN A 282 -19.34 1.31 25.19
C GLN A 282 -19.70 2.72 24.75
N PHE A 283 -20.06 2.90 23.48
CA PHE A 283 -20.52 4.17 22.94
C PHE A 283 -21.80 4.64 23.64
N SER A 284 -22.80 3.76 23.76
CA SER A 284 -24.08 4.09 24.39
C SER A 284 -23.91 4.47 25.86
N LEU A 285 -23.08 3.72 26.61
CA LEU A 285 -22.75 4.02 28.00
C LEU A 285 -22.03 5.37 28.15
N ALA A 286 -21.05 5.65 27.27
CA ALA A 286 -20.34 6.92 27.28
C ALA A 286 -21.26 8.11 26.99
N VAL A 287 -22.20 7.95 26.05
CA VAL A 287 -23.22 8.98 25.75
C VAL A 287 -24.17 9.18 26.93
N SER A 288 -24.66 8.10 27.56
CA SER A 288 -25.57 8.21 28.71
C SER A 288 -24.88 8.76 29.97
N GLY A 289 -23.58 8.52 30.11
CA GLY A 289 -22.76 9.01 31.22
C GLY A 289 -22.13 10.39 30.96
N GLU A 290 -22.54 11.08 29.89
CA GLU A 290 -22.02 12.39 29.47
C GLU A 290 -20.48 12.44 29.28
N GLN A 291 -19.85 11.29 29.05
CA GLN A 291 -18.43 11.15 28.76
C GLN A 291 -18.18 11.39 27.26
N TRP A 292 -18.37 12.64 26.81
CA TRP A 292 -18.38 12.96 25.38
C TRP A 292 -17.05 12.66 24.67
N GLU A 293 -15.91 12.91 25.29
CA GLU A 293 -14.59 12.59 24.72
C GLU A 293 -14.45 11.09 24.45
N LYS A 294 -14.84 10.26 25.41
CA LYS A 294 -14.83 8.80 25.27
C LYS A 294 -15.83 8.33 24.21
N ALA A 295 -17.02 8.93 24.15
CA ALA A 295 -18.01 8.63 23.11
C ALA A 295 -17.47 8.96 21.71
N ILE A 296 -16.77 10.08 21.55
CA ILE A 296 -16.12 10.45 20.29
C ILE A 296 -15.00 9.47 19.93
N GLN A 297 -14.16 9.08 20.90
CA GLN A 297 -13.09 8.11 20.69
C GLN A 297 -13.63 6.75 20.20
N VAL A 298 -14.61 6.19 20.92
CA VAL A 298 -15.25 4.90 20.55
C VAL A 298 -15.99 5.04 19.22
N GLY A 299 -16.61 6.18 18.96
CA GLY A 299 -17.28 6.45 17.69
C GLY A 299 -16.31 6.45 16.50
N HIS A 300 -15.14 7.06 16.64
CA HIS A 300 -14.08 6.98 15.62
C HIS A 300 -13.56 5.55 15.43
N GLU A 301 -13.40 4.77 16.51
CA GLU A 301 -13.00 3.36 16.42
C GLU A 301 -14.02 2.56 15.59
N ILE A 302 -15.32 2.70 15.87
CA ILE A 302 -16.38 2.02 15.11
C ILE A 302 -16.36 2.44 13.63
N MET A 303 -16.20 3.73 13.34
CA MET A 303 -16.17 4.23 11.95
C MET A 303 -14.95 3.76 11.18
N ARG A 304 -13.79 3.63 11.84
CA ARG A 304 -12.55 3.15 11.23
C ARG A 304 -12.56 1.64 11.01
N ASP A 305 -12.97 0.89 12.03
CA ASP A 305 -12.83 -0.57 12.04
C ASP A 305 -14.05 -1.27 11.39
N PHE A 306 -15.21 -0.58 11.34
CA PHE A 306 -16.47 -1.10 10.78
C PHE A 306 -17.17 -0.08 9.85
N PRO A 307 -16.49 0.42 8.79
CA PRO A 307 -16.95 1.55 7.99
C PRO A 307 -18.30 1.30 7.30
N ASN A 308 -18.58 0.04 6.93
CA ASN A 308 -19.79 -0.39 6.20
C ASN A 308 -20.90 -0.91 7.13
N SER A 309 -20.76 -0.76 8.45
CA SER A 309 -21.80 -1.16 9.39
C SER A 309 -22.88 -0.07 9.50
N ARG A 310 -24.14 -0.48 9.66
CA ARG A 310 -25.24 0.45 9.97
C ARG A 310 -24.94 1.30 11.21
N MET A 311 -24.29 0.72 12.22
CA MET A 311 -23.90 1.44 13.44
C MET A 311 -22.89 2.56 13.14
N SER A 312 -21.93 2.35 12.23
CA SER A 312 -21.00 3.39 11.77
C SER A 312 -21.73 4.56 11.11
N GLU A 313 -22.73 4.28 10.27
CA GLU A 313 -23.56 5.32 9.64
C GLU A 313 -24.35 6.14 10.68
N GLU A 314 -24.98 5.47 11.64
CA GLU A 314 -25.73 6.11 12.71
C GLU A 314 -24.84 6.96 13.62
N ILE A 315 -23.62 6.50 13.93
CA ILE A 315 -22.65 7.23 14.76
C ILE A 315 -22.08 8.43 14.01
N ARG A 316 -21.80 8.30 12.71
CA ARG A 316 -21.33 9.40 11.88
C ARG A 316 -22.29 10.59 11.95
N GLY A 317 -23.60 10.34 11.87
CA GLY A 317 -24.63 11.39 11.99
C GLY A 317 -24.73 12.03 13.39
N LYS A 318 -24.25 11.36 14.45
CA LYS A 318 -24.26 11.88 15.82
C LYS A 318 -22.96 12.60 16.20
N MET A 319 -21.91 12.49 15.39
CA MET A 319 -20.56 12.91 15.78
C MET A 319 -20.42 14.43 15.91
N ASP A 320 -21.08 15.19 15.04
CA ASP A 320 -21.05 16.66 15.09
C ASP A 320 -21.69 17.20 16.37
N VAL A 321 -22.80 16.56 16.81
CA VAL A 321 -23.49 16.90 18.07
C VAL A 321 -22.61 16.62 19.27
N LEU A 322 -21.88 15.50 19.28
CA LEU A 322 -20.97 15.17 20.38
C LEU A 322 -19.79 16.13 20.46
N LYS A 323 -19.20 16.52 19.31
CA LYS A 323 -18.12 17.52 19.25
C LYS A 323 -18.57 18.88 19.78
N GLN A 324 -19.78 19.30 19.43
CA GLN A 324 -20.35 20.55 19.95
C GLN A 324 -20.52 20.49 21.48
N ARG A 325 -20.94 19.35 22.04
CA ARG A 325 -21.09 19.18 23.50
C ARG A 325 -19.76 19.23 24.26
N VAL A 326 -18.67 18.69 23.70
CA VAL A 326 -17.32 18.82 24.27
C VAL A 326 -16.89 20.29 24.34
N GLN A 327 -17.10 21.04 23.25
CA GLN A 327 -16.74 22.47 23.19
C GLN A 327 -17.49 23.30 24.25
N LEU A 328 -18.75 22.95 24.52
CA LEU A 328 -19.56 23.61 25.55
C LEU A 328 -19.19 23.23 26.98
N GLN A 329 -18.62 22.04 27.22
CA GLN A 329 -18.14 21.64 28.56
C GLN A 329 -16.72 22.14 28.87
N GLY A 330 -15.92 22.45 27.84
CA GLY A 330 -14.58 23.02 27.98
C GLY A 330 -14.52 24.55 28.01
N SER A 331 -15.67 25.24 27.95
CA SER A 331 -15.81 26.71 28.06
C SER A 331 -16.32 27.10 29.44
#